data_AF-A0A8D3DTF7-F1
#
_entry.id   AF-A0A8D3DTF7-F1
#
_cell.length_a   1.000
_cell.length_b   1.000
_cell.length_c   1.000
_cell.angle_alpha   90.00
_cell.angle_beta   90.00
_cell.angle_gamma   90.00
#
_symmetry.space_group_name_H-M   'P 1'
#
loop_
_entity.id
_entity.type
_entity.pdbx_description
1 polymer ?
#
loop_
_entity_poly.entity_id
_entity_poly.type
_entity_poly.pdbx_seq_one_letter_code
_entity_poly.pdbx_strand_id
1 'polypeptide(L)'
;LTFTPMIGRADGAAIINVGGIKYRIPWSTLEEFPLSRLGKLRGCSNEAEIMDVCDDYDCSRNEYFFDRSPSAFRTIVSFLAAGKLRLLREMCAMSFQEELLYWGVEENNLDWCCLRKLRLRQEEYKEQQRSLPERWPPRRLLRGGCMRRLRDMVENPHSGMPGKIFACLSVIFVAITAVTLCVSTMPDLREEEERVSNRMRYNSMCYNIFVLETVCVGWFSLEFLLRFIQTQSKCMFLRTPLNVIDVVAILPYYITLIVDSLSVGGKPVGSGNNYLEKVGLVLRVLRALRIFYVMRLARHSLGLQTLGLTVRRCTREFGLLLLFLCVAMALFSPLVFLAESELGAKQEFTSIPGSYWWAVISMTTVGYGDMVPRSIPGQVVALSSILSGILLMAFPVTSIFHTFSRSYVELKEDLRSPFSINDSTGFLNFTEEPPRSDFKGRRYNTHD
;
A
#
# COMPACT_ATOMS: atom_id res chain seq x y z
N LEU A 1 -47.36 53.02 -16.14
CA LEU A 1 -46.63 51.75 -16.01
C LEU A 1 -45.97 51.45 -17.35
N THR A 2 -44.84 52.09 -17.62
CA THR A 2 -44.01 51.86 -18.80
C THR A 2 -43.20 50.59 -18.58
N PHE A 3 -43.54 49.51 -19.28
CA PHE A 3 -42.72 48.31 -19.36
C PHE A 3 -41.43 48.65 -20.11
N THR A 4 -40.32 48.76 -19.39
CA THR A 4 -38.99 48.64 -19.99
C THR A 4 -38.80 47.20 -20.44
N PRO A 5 -38.48 46.94 -21.71
CA PRO A 5 -38.19 45.58 -22.16
C PRO A 5 -36.89 45.14 -21.49
N MET A 6 -36.96 44.08 -20.67
CA MET A 6 -35.79 43.44 -20.07
C MET A 6 -34.93 42.90 -21.22
N ILE A 7 -33.67 43.34 -21.27
CA ILE A 7 -32.68 43.02 -22.30
C ILE A 7 -32.66 41.49 -22.55
N GLY A 8 -32.77 41.08 -23.81
CA GLY A 8 -32.49 39.70 -24.24
C GLY A 8 -33.57 38.62 -23.99
N ARG A 9 -34.75 38.95 -23.45
CA ARG A 9 -35.78 37.94 -23.09
C ARG A 9 -36.75 37.54 -24.22
N ALA A 10 -36.61 38.08 -25.43
CA ALA A 10 -37.57 37.88 -26.51
C ALA A 10 -37.57 36.45 -27.11
N ASP A 11 -36.46 35.71 -27.02
CA ASP A 11 -36.25 34.45 -27.78
C ASP A 11 -36.55 33.14 -27.01
N GLY A 12 -37.13 33.23 -25.81
CA GLY A 12 -37.53 32.06 -25.01
C GLY A 12 -36.37 31.16 -24.51
N ALA A 13 -35.13 31.43 -24.93
CA ALA A 13 -33.93 30.70 -24.55
C ALA A 13 -32.72 31.64 -24.40
N ALA A 14 -31.78 31.24 -23.54
CA ALA A 14 -30.47 31.87 -23.38
C ALA A 14 -29.42 31.18 -24.26
N ILE A 15 -28.49 31.96 -24.84
CA ILE A 15 -27.32 31.45 -25.57
C ILE A 15 -26.12 31.50 -24.63
N ILE A 16 -25.64 30.34 -24.20
CA ILE A 16 -24.51 30.20 -23.28
C ILE A 16 -23.32 29.61 -24.02
N ASN A 17 -22.21 30.33 -24.08
CA ASN A 17 -20.97 29.91 -24.69
C ASN A 17 -19.97 29.52 -23.60
N VAL A 18 -19.56 28.25 -23.59
CA VAL A 18 -18.58 27.74 -22.64
C VAL A 18 -17.37 27.24 -23.40
N GLY A 19 -16.22 27.90 -23.19
CA GLY A 19 -14.95 27.58 -23.84
C GLY A 19 -15.04 27.50 -25.37
N GLY A 20 -15.91 28.31 -25.98
CA GLY A 20 -16.13 28.38 -27.43
C GLY A 20 -17.28 27.52 -27.97
N ILE A 21 -17.89 26.65 -27.16
CA ILE A 21 -19.06 25.85 -27.57
C ILE A 21 -20.35 26.53 -27.11
N LYS A 22 -21.26 26.77 -28.05
CA LYS A 22 -22.54 27.44 -27.80
C LYS A 22 -23.65 26.45 -27.48
N TYR A 23 -24.39 26.73 -26.41
CA TYR A 23 -25.53 25.97 -25.92
C TYR A 23 -26.75 26.87 -25.90
N ARG A 24 -27.87 26.40 -26.47
CA ARG A 24 -29.15 27.09 -26.40
C ARG A 24 -30.00 26.42 -25.33
N ILE A 25 -30.26 27.13 -24.23
CA ILE A 25 -30.97 26.58 -23.07
C ILE A 25 -32.27 27.37 -22.85
N PRO A 26 -33.44 26.71 -22.79
CA PRO A 26 -34.70 27.39 -22.50
C PRO A 26 -34.67 28.09 -21.13
N TRP A 27 -35.27 29.28 -21.04
CA TRP A 27 -35.32 30.01 -19.77
C TRP A 27 -36.13 29.27 -18.69
N SER A 28 -37.05 28.39 -19.08
CA SER A 28 -37.82 27.52 -18.17
C SER A 28 -36.93 26.51 -17.44
N THR A 29 -35.92 25.96 -18.14
CA THR A 29 -34.97 24.99 -17.56
C THR A 29 -34.07 25.65 -16.52
N LEU A 30 -33.72 26.92 -16.71
CA LEU A 30 -32.92 27.68 -15.74
C LEU A 30 -33.73 28.09 -14.48
N GLU A 31 -35.06 28.19 -14.59
CA GLU A 31 -35.94 28.48 -13.45
C GLU A 31 -36.06 27.33 -12.47
N GLU A 32 -35.93 26.08 -12.93
CA GLU A 32 -35.97 24.90 -12.05
C GLU A 32 -34.80 24.88 -11.06
N PHE A 33 -33.71 25.61 -11.37
CA PHE A 33 -32.48 25.67 -10.57
C PHE A 33 -32.05 27.11 -10.27
N PRO A 34 -32.82 27.89 -9.49
CA PRO A 34 -32.59 29.33 -9.30
C PRO A 34 -31.31 29.64 -8.49
N LEU A 35 -30.83 28.68 -7.69
CA LEU A 35 -29.60 28.79 -6.92
C LEU A 35 -28.34 28.52 -7.75
N SER A 36 -28.49 27.91 -8.93
CA SER A 36 -27.37 27.66 -9.84
C SER A 36 -26.84 28.97 -10.42
N ARG A 37 -25.57 29.00 -10.84
CA ARG A 37 -24.96 30.18 -11.46
C ARG A 37 -25.73 30.62 -12.72
N LEU A 38 -26.20 29.66 -13.52
CA LEU A 38 -27.02 29.95 -14.70
C LEU A 38 -28.43 30.43 -14.36
N GLY A 39 -29.01 29.95 -13.26
CA GLY A 39 -30.31 30.43 -12.76
C GLY A 39 -30.29 31.91 -12.39
N LYS A 40 -29.16 32.40 -11.86
CA LYS A 40 -28.95 33.81 -11.51
C LYS A 40 -29.02 34.75 -12.73
N LEU A 41 -28.62 34.29 -13.92
CA LEU A 41 -28.67 35.10 -15.15
C LEU A 41 -30.07 35.62 -15.46
N ARG A 42 -31.11 34.88 -15.05
CA ARG A 42 -32.49 35.33 -15.25
C ARG A 42 -32.85 36.52 -14.35
N GLY A 43 -32.26 36.60 -13.16
CA GLY A 43 -32.50 37.69 -12.21
C GLY A 43 -31.80 39.00 -12.60
N CYS A 44 -30.77 38.93 -13.44
CA CYS A 44 -30.00 40.09 -13.86
C CYS A 44 -30.83 41.00 -14.76
N SER A 45 -30.85 42.30 -14.44
CA SER A 45 -31.57 43.34 -15.19
C SER A 45 -30.62 44.31 -15.89
N ASN A 46 -29.39 44.41 -15.39
CA ASN A 46 -28.37 45.35 -15.84
C ASN A 46 -27.14 44.59 -16.37
N GLU A 47 -26.42 45.19 -17.32
CA GLU A 47 -25.18 44.61 -17.88
C GLU A 47 -24.12 44.38 -16.79
N ALA A 48 -24.03 45.27 -15.80
CA ALA A 48 -23.13 45.11 -14.65
C ALA A 48 -23.46 43.87 -13.79
N GLU A 49 -24.73 43.50 -13.67
CA GLU A 49 -25.16 42.30 -12.93
C GLU A 49 -24.90 41.02 -13.74
N ILE A 50 -24.92 41.12 -15.08
CA ILE A 50 -24.58 40.01 -15.97
C ILE A 50 -23.08 39.70 -15.85
N MET A 51 -22.23 40.73 -15.87
CA MET A 51 -20.78 40.61 -15.73
C MET A 51 -20.30 40.11 -14.36
N ASP A 52 -21.15 40.11 -13.32
CA ASP A 52 -20.84 39.48 -12.03
C ASP A 52 -21.04 37.95 -12.08
N VAL A 53 -21.82 37.46 -13.05
CA VAL A 53 -22.19 36.05 -13.17
C VAL A 53 -21.39 35.35 -14.27
N CYS A 54 -21.19 35.99 -15.43
CA CYS A 54 -20.44 35.46 -16.57
C CYS A 54 -19.15 36.25 -16.82
N ASP A 55 -18.20 35.62 -17.54
CA ASP A 55 -16.88 36.22 -17.77
C ASP A 55 -16.93 37.29 -18.88
N ASP A 56 -17.85 37.16 -19.84
CA ASP A 56 -18.09 38.16 -20.88
C ASP A 56 -19.55 38.09 -21.40
N TYR A 57 -20.09 39.18 -21.95
CA TYR A 57 -21.44 39.25 -22.51
C TYR A 57 -21.47 40.03 -23.82
N ASP A 58 -21.86 39.36 -24.92
CA ASP A 58 -22.05 40.01 -26.22
C ASP A 58 -23.51 40.47 -26.36
N CYS A 59 -23.74 41.77 -26.19
CA CYS A 59 -25.06 42.39 -26.30
C CYS A 59 -25.64 42.33 -27.73
N SER A 60 -24.80 42.24 -28.77
CA SER A 60 -25.26 42.18 -30.16
C SER A 60 -25.82 40.81 -30.54
N ARG A 61 -25.30 39.75 -29.90
CA ARG A 61 -25.69 38.36 -30.11
C ARG A 61 -26.50 37.77 -28.96
N ASN A 62 -26.67 38.53 -27.88
CA ASN A 62 -27.28 38.09 -26.63
C ASN A 62 -26.67 36.77 -26.12
N GLU A 63 -25.34 36.73 -26.09
CA GLU A 63 -24.54 35.54 -25.80
C GLU A 63 -23.76 35.74 -24.49
N TYR A 64 -23.91 34.79 -23.55
CA TYR A 64 -23.22 34.78 -22.26
C TYR A 64 -22.00 33.85 -22.34
N PHE A 65 -20.79 34.38 -22.08
CA PHE A 65 -19.55 33.62 -22.20
C PHE A 65 -18.97 33.20 -20.84
N PHE A 66 -18.46 31.97 -20.78
CA PHE A 66 -17.78 31.39 -19.63
C PHE A 66 -16.48 30.70 -20.06
N ASP A 67 -15.36 31.10 -19.46
CA ASP A 67 -14.04 30.52 -19.72
C ASP A 67 -13.82 29.25 -18.88
N ARG A 68 -14.63 28.22 -19.17
CA ARG A 68 -14.62 26.92 -18.48
C ARG A 68 -14.56 25.76 -19.46
N SER A 69 -14.32 24.56 -18.93
CA SER A 69 -14.18 23.36 -19.76
C SER A 69 -15.51 22.97 -20.44
N PRO A 70 -15.57 22.92 -21.79
CA PRO A 70 -16.81 22.59 -22.49
C PRO A 70 -17.28 21.16 -22.24
N SER A 71 -16.35 20.24 -21.98
CA SER A 71 -16.61 18.83 -21.69
C SER A 71 -17.29 18.63 -20.33
N ALA A 72 -16.91 19.39 -19.30
CA ALA A 72 -17.61 19.37 -18.01
C ALA A 72 -19.02 19.91 -18.16
N PHE A 73 -19.13 21.07 -18.81
CA PHE A 73 -20.39 21.78 -18.96
C PHE A 73 -21.46 20.96 -19.69
N ARG A 74 -21.07 20.14 -20.67
CA ARG A 74 -21.97 19.19 -21.33
C ARG A 74 -22.72 18.28 -20.34
N THR A 75 -22.05 17.87 -19.26
CA THR A 75 -22.64 17.05 -18.19
C THR A 75 -23.66 17.85 -17.39
N ILE A 76 -23.33 19.09 -17.08
CA ILE A 76 -24.16 20.01 -16.29
C ILE A 76 -25.42 20.40 -17.07
N VAL A 77 -25.29 20.70 -18.36
CA VAL A 77 -26.44 20.98 -19.23
C VAL A 77 -27.34 19.75 -19.38
N SER A 78 -26.76 18.56 -19.53
CA SER A 78 -27.55 17.32 -19.56
C SER A 78 -28.33 17.09 -18.27
N PHE A 79 -27.74 17.48 -17.12
CA PHE A 79 -28.44 17.46 -15.84
C PHE A 79 -29.56 18.49 -15.79
N LEU A 80 -29.31 19.74 -16.17
CA LEU A 80 -30.33 20.79 -16.18
C LEU A 80 -31.51 20.41 -17.07
N ALA A 81 -31.25 19.75 -18.21
CA ALA A 81 -32.29 19.34 -19.15
C ALA A 81 -33.07 18.07 -18.75
N ALA A 82 -32.43 17.09 -18.10
CA ALA A 82 -33.01 15.76 -17.85
C ALA A 82 -33.25 15.44 -16.36
N GLY A 83 -32.79 16.29 -15.45
CA GLY A 83 -32.89 16.12 -14.00
C GLY A 83 -32.01 15.00 -13.40
N LYS A 84 -31.15 14.35 -14.21
CA LYS A 84 -30.27 13.25 -13.77
C LYS A 84 -28.81 13.57 -14.05
N LEU A 85 -28.00 13.70 -13.00
CA LEU A 85 -26.58 14.00 -13.09
C LEU A 85 -25.76 12.70 -13.09
N ARG A 86 -24.99 12.47 -14.17
CA ARG A 86 -24.11 11.31 -14.33
C ARG A 86 -22.67 11.75 -14.51
N LEU A 87 -21.74 11.11 -13.80
CA LEU A 87 -20.31 11.38 -13.93
C LEU A 87 -19.78 10.85 -15.28
N LEU A 88 -19.16 11.70 -16.10
CA LEU A 88 -18.47 11.27 -17.32
C LEU A 88 -17.20 10.48 -16.98
N ARG A 89 -16.98 9.36 -17.68
CA ARG A 89 -15.86 8.43 -17.45
C ARG A 89 -14.49 9.07 -17.73
N GLU A 90 -14.45 10.11 -18.56
CA GLU A 90 -13.24 10.77 -19.04
C GLU A 90 -12.77 11.92 -18.16
N MET A 91 -13.57 12.34 -17.17
CA MET A 91 -13.25 13.48 -16.32
C MET A 91 -12.70 13.05 -14.96
N CYS A 92 -11.68 13.76 -14.48
CA CYS A 92 -11.20 13.61 -13.11
C CYS A 92 -12.30 14.00 -12.11
N ALA A 93 -12.52 13.17 -11.08
CA ALA A 93 -13.54 13.38 -10.07
C ALA A 93 -13.38 14.71 -9.30
N MET A 94 -12.14 15.13 -9.03
CA MET A 94 -11.84 16.39 -8.33
C MET A 94 -12.14 17.61 -9.21
N SER A 95 -11.71 17.56 -10.49
CA SER A 95 -12.04 18.62 -11.46
C SER A 95 -13.56 18.73 -11.68
N PHE A 96 -14.26 17.60 -11.71
CA PHE A 96 -15.72 17.59 -11.81
C PHE A 96 -16.39 18.22 -10.58
N GLN A 97 -15.85 17.99 -9.37
CA GLN A 97 -16.35 18.63 -8.16
C GLN A 97 -16.19 20.16 -8.22
N GLU A 98 -15.04 20.65 -8.66
CA GLU A 98 -14.80 22.10 -8.84
C GLU A 98 -15.80 22.72 -9.83
N GLU A 99 -16.13 21.99 -10.90
CA GLU A 99 -17.16 22.41 -11.85
C GLU A 99 -18.55 22.44 -11.18
N LEU A 100 -18.97 21.39 -10.46
CA LEU A 100 -20.25 21.39 -9.75
C LEU A 100 -20.38 22.57 -8.78
N LEU A 101 -19.31 22.88 -8.03
CA LEU A 101 -19.24 24.03 -7.14
C LEU A 101 -19.32 25.35 -7.91
N TYR A 102 -18.59 25.49 -9.02
CA TYR A 102 -18.61 26.69 -9.85
C TYR A 102 -20.02 26.97 -10.39
N TRP A 103 -20.69 25.95 -10.93
CA TRP A 103 -22.04 26.06 -11.50
C TRP A 103 -23.15 26.10 -10.46
N GLY A 104 -22.84 25.85 -9.18
CA GLY A 104 -23.80 25.88 -8.07
C GLY A 104 -24.77 24.69 -8.09
N VAL A 105 -24.29 23.52 -8.51
CA VAL A 105 -25.08 22.27 -8.53
C VAL A 105 -24.69 21.43 -7.32
N GLU A 106 -25.66 21.08 -6.48
CA GLU A 106 -25.42 20.25 -5.30
C GLU A 106 -25.03 18.81 -5.67
N GLU A 107 -24.06 18.25 -4.95
CA GLU A 107 -23.60 16.87 -5.14
C GLU A 107 -24.71 15.83 -4.86
N ASN A 108 -25.72 16.18 -4.05
CA ASN A 108 -26.84 15.28 -3.74
C ASN A 108 -27.77 15.00 -4.93
N ASN A 109 -27.64 15.78 -6.02
CA ASN A 109 -28.42 15.58 -7.24
C ASN A 109 -27.84 14.49 -8.16
N LEU A 110 -26.70 13.90 -7.79
CA LEU A 110 -26.12 12.74 -8.48
C LEU A 110 -26.92 11.46 -8.23
N ASP A 111 -27.09 10.66 -9.28
CA ASP A 111 -27.55 9.27 -9.13
C ASP A 111 -26.64 8.52 -8.14
N TRP A 112 -27.22 7.65 -7.31
CA TRP A 112 -26.53 6.99 -6.19
C TRP A 112 -25.19 6.32 -6.59
N CYS A 113 -25.12 5.70 -7.78
CA CYS A 113 -23.90 5.07 -8.27
C CYS A 113 -22.78 6.08 -8.57
N CYS A 114 -23.13 7.26 -9.08
CA CYS A 114 -22.19 8.34 -9.37
C CYS A 114 -21.78 9.08 -8.09
N LEU A 115 -22.72 9.34 -7.18
CA LEU A 115 -22.46 9.93 -5.88
C LEU A 115 -21.51 9.06 -5.04
N ARG A 116 -21.76 7.74 -5.00
CA ARG A 116 -20.88 6.80 -4.30
C ARG A 116 -19.47 6.82 -4.89
N LYS A 117 -19.35 6.82 -6.22
CA LYS A 117 -18.05 6.86 -6.91
C LYS A 117 -17.30 8.17 -6.64
N LEU A 118 -18.00 9.30 -6.64
CA LEU A 118 -17.42 10.62 -6.34
C LEU A 118 -16.91 10.68 -4.89
N ARG A 119 -17.72 10.26 -3.92
CA ARG A 119 -17.35 10.24 -2.49
C ARG A 119 -16.14 9.34 -2.22
N LEU A 120 -16.11 8.14 -2.80
CA LEU A 120 -14.95 7.24 -2.68
C LEU A 120 -13.66 7.91 -3.18
N ARG A 121 -13.71 8.59 -4.34
CA ARG A 121 -12.54 9.32 -4.86
C ARG A 121 -12.15 10.52 -4.01
N GLN A 122 -13.12 11.23 -3.42
CA GLN A 122 -12.85 12.31 -2.47
C GLN A 122 -12.20 11.80 -1.18
N GLU A 123 -12.65 10.64 -0.67
CA GLU A 123 -12.05 9.99 0.50
C GLU A 123 -10.62 9.55 0.20
N GLU A 124 -10.39 8.86 -0.92
CA GLU A 124 -9.05 8.48 -1.41
C GLU A 124 -8.12 9.71 -1.50
N TYR A 125 -8.61 10.82 -2.06
CA TYR A 125 -7.83 12.05 -2.19
C TYR A 125 -7.58 12.74 -0.84
N LYS A 126 -8.57 12.80 0.05
CA LYS A 126 -8.42 13.35 1.40
C LYS A 126 -7.45 12.52 2.24
N GLU A 127 -7.46 11.20 2.09
CA GLU A 127 -6.49 10.31 2.72
C GLU A 127 -5.08 10.54 2.16
N GLN A 128 -4.93 10.65 0.83
CA GLN A 128 -3.66 11.05 0.23
C GLN A 128 -3.18 12.40 0.77
N GLN A 129 -4.06 13.39 0.86
CA GLN A 129 -3.72 14.74 1.32
C GLN A 129 -3.43 14.81 2.82
N ARG A 130 -4.07 13.96 3.64
CA ARG A 130 -3.73 13.77 5.06
C ARG A 130 -2.46 12.96 5.26
N SER A 131 -2.12 12.09 4.32
CA SER A 131 -0.87 11.31 4.32
C SER A 131 0.34 12.10 3.84
N LEU A 132 0.12 13.23 3.13
CA LEU A 132 1.15 14.23 2.92
C LEU A 132 1.55 14.78 4.31
N PRO A 133 2.83 14.67 4.71
CA PRO A 133 3.26 15.20 5.99
C PRO A 133 2.92 16.68 6.05
N GLU A 134 2.17 17.10 7.08
CA GLU A 134 2.02 18.52 7.42
C GLU A 134 3.41 19.16 7.31
N ARG A 135 3.57 20.04 6.32
CA ARG A 135 4.84 20.69 6.05
C ARG A 135 5.07 21.67 7.19
N TRP A 136 5.65 21.18 8.28
CA TRP A 136 6.11 22.02 9.37
C TRP A 136 6.94 23.13 8.72
N PRO A 137 6.59 24.41 8.94
CA PRO A 137 7.40 25.50 8.43
C PRO A 137 8.82 25.21 8.92
N PRO A 138 9.85 25.29 8.06
CA PRO A 138 11.19 24.88 8.43
C PRO A 138 11.61 25.77 9.61
N ARG A 139 11.49 25.24 10.85
CA ARG A 139 12.06 25.90 12.01
C ARG A 139 13.52 26.02 11.67
N ARG A 140 13.99 27.27 11.64
CA ARG A 140 15.34 27.70 11.30
C ARG A 140 16.31 27.08 12.30
N LEU A 141 16.60 25.79 12.18
CA LEU A 141 17.85 25.26 12.69
C LEU A 141 18.91 25.73 11.71
N LEU A 142 19.73 26.65 12.19
CA LEU A 142 21.04 27.04 11.67
C LEU A 142 21.99 25.81 11.65
N ARG A 143 21.62 24.75 10.93
CA ARG A 143 22.48 23.58 10.66
C ARG A 143 22.68 23.53 9.17
N GLY A 144 23.88 23.97 8.75
CA GLY A 144 24.21 24.46 7.42
C GLY A 144 24.00 23.49 6.27
N GLY A 145 24.22 23.99 5.04
CA GLY A 145 23.98 23.30 3.78
C GLY A 145 24.59 21.88 3.67
N CYS A 146 25.59 21.56 4.48
CA CYS A 146 26.14 20.21 4.61
C CYS A 146 25.10 19.17 5.06
N MET A 147 24.25 19.47 6.05
CA MET A 147 23.21 18.55 6.53
C MET A 147 22.09 18.35 5.49
N ARG A 148 21.81 19.37 4.66
CA ARG A 148 20.88 19.23 3.53
C ARG A 148 21.48 18.34 2.44
N ARG A 149 22.73 18.59 2.04
CA ARG A 149 23.43 17.74 1.06
C ARG A 149 23.56 16.29 1.52
N LEU A 150 23.81 16.06 2.81
CA LEU A 150 23.87 14.70 3.38
C LEU A 150 22.49 14.02 3.36
N ARG A 151 21.42 14.77 3.64
CA ARG A 151 20.05 14.26 3.53
C ARG A 151 19.72 13.90 2.08
N ASP A 152 20.01 14.81 1.15
CA ASP A 152 19.78 14.59 -0.27
C ASP A 152 20.58 13.39 -0.79
N MET A 153 21.78 13.12 -0.26
CA MET A 153 22.59 11.94 -0.59
C MET A 153 21.99 10.62 -0.08
N VAL A 154 21.41 10.62 1.13
CA VAL A 154 20.94 9.40 1.81
C VAL A 154 19.50 9.04 1.43
N GLU A 155 18.64 10.03 1.22
CA GLU A 155 17.21 9.83 0.91
C GLU A 155 16.95 9.78 -0.60
N ASN A 156 17.67 10.56 -1.41
CA ASN A 156 17.43 10.69 -2.84
C ASN A 156 18.56 10.07 -3.67
N PRO A 157 18.42 8.82 -4.18
CA PRO A 157 19.45 8.19 -5.01
C PRO A 157 19.70 8.93 -6.33
N HIS A 158 18.78 9.82 -6.75
CA HIS A 158 18.86 10.61 -7.97
C HIS A 158 19.40 12.04 -7.77
N SER A 159 19.71 12.47 -6.54
CA SER A 159 20.14 13.84 -6.23
C SER A 159 21.52 14.21 -6.81
N GLY A 160 22.36 13.22 -7.11
CA GLY A 160 23.68 13.41 -7.72
C GLY A 160 24.55 12.15 -7.71
N MET A 161 25.79 12.27 -8.19
CA MET A 161 26.80 11.19 -8.16
C MET A 161 27.02 10.56 -6.76
N PRO A 162 27.14 11.32 -5.65
CA PRO A 162 27.37 10.70 -4.34
C PRO A 162 26.16 9.88 -3.85
N GLY A 163 24.92 10.29 -4.16
CA GLY A 163 23.72 9.53 -3.84
C GLY A 163 23.63 8.22 -4.61
N LYS A 164 24.01 8.23 -5.90
CA LYS A 164 24.11 7.02 -6.72
C LYS A 164 25.15 6.03 -6.18
N ILE A 165 26.33 6.53 -5.79
CA ILE A 165 27.40 5.71 -5.21
C ILE A 165 26.93 5.10 -3.88
N PHE A 166 26.32 5.90 -3.01
CA PHE A 166 25.81 5.44 -1.73
C PHE A 166 24.76 4.33 -1.93
N ALA A 167 23.77 4.54 -2.80
CA ALA A 167 22.75 3.54 -3.10
C ALA A 167 23.33 2.25 -3.72
N CYS A 168 24.32 2.39 -4.62
CA CYS A 168 25.02 1.25 -5.21
C CYS A 168 25.77 0.44 -4.15
N LEU A 169 26.51 1.12 -3.26
CA LEU A 169 27.20 0.48 -2.14
C LEU A 169 26.23 -0.26 -1.21
N SER A 170 25.10 0.36 -0.85
CA SER A 170 24.06 -0.30 -0.04
C SER A 170 23.59 -1.62 -0.65
N VAL A 171 23.34 -1.65 -1.97
CA VAL A 171 22.92 -2.86 -2.69
C VAL A 171 24.03 -3.91 -2.71
N ILE A 172 25.29 -3.51 -2.91
CA ILE A 172 26.44 -4.41 -2.88
C ILE A 172 26.58 -5.05 -1.50
N PHE A 173 26.48 -4.29 -0.41
CA PHE A 173 26.55 -4.84 0.95
C PHE A 173 25.39 -5.80 1.25
N VAL A 174 24.18 -5.54 0.74
CA VAL A 174 23.05 -6.49 0.84
C VAL A 174 23.33 -7.78 0.06
N ALA A 175 23.91 -7.68 -1.14
CA ALA A 175 24.28 -8.86 -1.92
C ALA A 175 25.39 -9.67 -1.23
N ILE A 176 26.41 -9.01 -0.69
CA ILE A 176 27.49 -9.66 0.09
C ILE A 176 26.89 -10.40 1.29
N THR A 177 26.01 -9.77 2.07
CA THR A 177 25.41 -10.45 3.24
C THR A 177 24.53 -11.64 2.85
N ALA A 178 23.80 -11.56 1.74
CA ALA A 178 23.04 -12.70 1.21
C ALA A 178 23.95 -13.87 0.82
N VAL A 179 25.06 -13.60 0.11
CA VAL A 179 26.04 -14.63 -0.25
C VAL A 179 26.73 -15.21 0.98
N THR A 180 27.16 -14.37 1.93
CA THR A 180 27.75 -14.81 3.19
C THR A 180 26.79 -15.68 4.00
N LEU A 181 25.49 -15.36 4.01
CA LEU A 181 24.47 -16.18 4.66
C LEU A 181 24.38 -17.56 4.00
N CYS A 182 24.29 -17.62 2.67
CA CYS A 182 24.26 -18.88 1.93
C CYS A 182 25.49 -19.74 2.25
N VAL A 183 26.68 -19.15 2.16
CA VAL A 183 27.95 -19.83 2.49
C VAL A 183 27.94 -20.33 3.93
N SER A 184 27.48 -19.53 4.91
CA SER A 184 27.44 -19.92 6.33
C SER A 184 26.48 -21.09 6.64
N THR A 185 25.54 -21.36 5.73
CA THR A 185 24.59 -22.48 5.84
C THR A 185 25.04 -23.75 5.14
N MET A 186 26.07 -23.70 4.29
CA MET A 186 26.53 -24.88 3.54
C MET A 186 27.14 -25.94 4.48
N PRO A 187 26.72 -27.21 4.36
CA PRO A 187 27.17 -28.31 5.23
C PRO A 187 28.64 -28.71 4.99
N ASP A 188 29.17 -28.49 3.78
CA ASP A 188 30.58 -28.81 3.44
C ASP A 188 31.58 -28.09 4.36
N LEU A 189 31.23 -26.89 4.86
CA LEU A 189 32.04 -26.15 5.82
C LEU A 189 31.98 -26.73 7.23
N ARG A 190 30.91 -27.46 7.58
CA ARG A 190 30.76 -28.15 8.87
C ARG A 190 31.42 -29.52 8.86
N GLU A 191 31.48 -30.20 7.72
CA GLU A 191 32.16 -31.50 7.59
C GLU A 191 33.70 -31.37 7.52
N GLU A 192 34.23 -30.22 7.07
CA GLU A 192 35.67 -29.91 7.21
C GLU A 192 36.12 -29.67 8.66
N GLU A 193 35.18 -29.46 9.60
CA GLU A 193 35.44 -29.29 11.04
C GLU A 193 36.03 -30.57 11.69
N GLU A 194 35.67 -31.75 11.16
CA GLU A 194 36.05 -33.06 11.71
C GLU A 194 37.42 -33.55 11.23
N ARG A 195 37.93 -33.05 10.10
CA ARG A 195 39.28 -33.40 9.61
C ARG A 195 40.34 -32.54 10.28
N VAL A 196 40.99 -33.09 11.31
CA VAL A 196 42.06 -32.47 12.12
C VAL A 196 43.12 -31.70 11.30
N SER A 197 43.40 -32.13 10.07
CA SER A 197 44.41 -31.52 9.19
C SER A 197 44.05 -30.14 8.63
N ASN A 198 42.78 -29.68 8.67
CA ASN A 198 42.35 -28.40 8.08
C ASN A 198 41.79 -27.37 9.08
N ARG A 199 41.88 -27.64 10.39
CA ARG A 199 41.35 -26.77 11.47
C ARG A 199 41.83 -25.31 11.39
N MET A 200 43.08 -25.08 10.97
CA MET A 200 43.66 -23.73 10.82
C MET A 200 43.03 -22.94 9.65
N ARG A 201 42.71 -23.62 8.54
CA ARG A 201 42.06 -22.99 7.37
C ARG A 201 40.60 -22.67 7.66
N TYR A 202 39.91 -23.56 8.37
CA TYR A 202 38.54 -23.34 8.87
C TYR A 202 38.46 -22.15 9.82
N ASN A 203 39.32 -22.09 10.84
CA ASN A 203 39.32 -20.97 11.80
C ASN A 203 39.58 -19.62 11.11
N SER A 204 40.48 -19.59 10.12
CA SER A 204 40.73 -18.39 9.30
C SER A 204 39.51 -18.01 8.44
N MET A 205 38.81 -18.98 7.85
CA MET A 205 37.60 -18.72 7.07
C MET A 205 36.43 -18.23 7.93
N CYS A 206 36.20 -18.83 9.10
CA CYS A 206 35.20 -18.37 10.07
C CYS A 206 35.50 -16.94 10.56
N TYR A 207 36.78 -16.65 10.82
CA TYR A 207 37.23 -15.30 11.17
C TYR A 207 36.95 -14.30 10.04
N ASN A 208 37.28 -14.64 8.79
CA ASN A 208 37.00 -13.79 7.64
C ASN A 208 35.50 -13.55 7.43
N ILE A 209 34.66 -14.57 7.61
CA ILE A 209 33.20 -14.46 7.55
C ILE A 209 32.68 -13.54 8.68
N PHE A 210 33.21 -13.69 9.89
CA PHE A 210 32.86 -12.83 11.03
C PHE A 210 33.26 -11.37 10.79
N VAL A 211 34.46 -11.13 10.24
CA VAL A 211 34.93 -9.78 9.86
C VAL A 211 34.01 -9.18 8.78
N LEU A 212 33.69 -9.94 7.73
CA LEU A 212 32.77 -9.49 6.68
C LEU A 212 31.39 -9.15 7.24
N GLU A 213 30.83 -10.00 8.11
CA GLU A 213 29.55 -9.75 8.77
C GLU A 213 29.60 -8.48 9.61
N THR A 214 30.68 -8.29 10.38
CA THR A 214 30.90 -7.10 11.21
C THR A 214 30.97 -5.83 10.38
N VAL A 215 31.68 -5.85 9.25
CA VAL A 215 31.78 -4.70 8.33
C VAL A 215 30.42 -4.38 7.70
N CYS A 216 29.68 -5.41 7.26
CA CYS A 216 28.35 -5.22 6.66
C CYS A 216 27.35 -4.66 7.67
N VAL A 217 27.28 -5.22 8.87
CA VAL A 217 26.40 -4.72 9.93
C VAL A 217 26.82 -3.32 10.36
N GLY A 218 28.12 -3.02 10.43
CA GLY A 218 28.63 -1.68 10.68
C GLY A 218 28.14 -0.65 9.64
N TRP A 219 28.17 -1.02 8.36
CA TRP A 219 27.60 -0.19 7.28
C TRP A 219 26.09 -0.01 7.45
N PHE A 220 25.35 -1.08 7.77
CA PHE A 220 23.89 -1.03 7.95
C PHE A 220 23.48 -0.16 9.15
N SER A 221 24.21 -0.28 10.26
CA SER A 221 24.03 0.57 11.44
C SER A 221 24.35 2.04 11.14
N LEU A 222 25.38 2.30 10.33
CA LEU A 222 25.70 3.66 9.87
C LEU A 222 24.57 4.23 9.02
N GLU A 223 24.06 3.48 8.03
CA GLU A 223 22.92 3.89 7.20
C GLU A 223 21.69 4.22 8.06
N PHE A 224 21.36 3.34 8.99
CA PHE A 224 20.24 3.51 9.91
C PHE A 224 20.43 4.74 10.80
N LEU A 225 21.63 4.93 11.37
CA LEU A 225 21.94 6.06 12.24
C LEU A 225 21.86 7.39 11.49
N LEU A 226 22.39 7.45 10.25
CA LEU A 226 22.32 8.64 9.42
C LEU A 226 20.86 9.04 9.17
N ARG A 227 19.99 8.09 8.81
CA ARG A 227 18.54 8.33 8.61
C ARG A 227 17.84 8.70 9.92
N PHE A 228 18.18 8.02 11.00
CA PHE A 228 17.62 8.29 12.32
C PHE A 228 17.94 9.72 12.76
N ILE A 229 19.18 10.20 12.61
CA ILE A 229 19.59 11.56 12.98
C ILE A 229 18.86 12.61 12.13
N GLN A 230 18.69 12.36 10.84
CA GLN A 230 18.09 13.31 9.90
C GLN A 230 16.57 13.51 10.09
N THR A 231 15.88 12.50 10.60
CA THR A 231 14.41 12.53 10.76
C THR A 231 13.98 13.41 11.95
N GLN A 232 12.89 14.16 11.79
CA GLN A 232 12.38 15.06 12.83
C GLN A 232 11.65 14.33 13.96
N SER A 233 10.79 13.35 13.64
CA SER A 233 10.00 12.57 14.59
C SER A 233 10.56 11.15 14.77
N LYS A 234 11.40 10.95 15.79
CA LYS A 234 12.10 9.66 16.02
C LYS A 234 11.16 8.48 16.24
N CYS A 235 10.07 8.65 17.00
CA CYS A 235 9.10 7.58 17.24
C CYS A 235 8.33 7.19 15.98
N MET A 236 7.95 8.16 15.15
CA MET A 236 7.26 7.90 13.90
C MET A 236 8.19 7.17 12.91
N PHE A 237 9.46 7.58 12.86
CA PHE A 237 10.48 6.91 12.06
C PHE A 237 10.65 5.43 12.42
N LEU A 238 10.72 5.10 13.71
CA LEU A 238 10.88 3.72 14.18
C LEU A 238 9.66 2.83 13.90
N ARG A 239 8.47 3.42 13.72
CA ARG A 239 7.24 2.67 13.40
C ARG A 239 7.06 2.40 11.91
N THR A 240 7.85 3.02 11.04
CA THR A 240 7.76 2.79 9.59
C THR A 240 8.32 1.40 9.24
N PRO A 241 7.59 0.56 8.47
CA PRO A 241 7.92 -0.86 8.29
C PRO A 241 9.28 -1.09 7.62
N LEU A 242 9.73 -0.25 6.68
CA LEU A 242 11.09 -0.36 6.11
C LEU A 242 12.19 -0.10 7.15
N ASN A 243 11.92 0.79 8.11
CA ASN A 243 12.87 1.09 9.19
C ASN A 243 12.83 0.00 10.26
N VAL A 244 11.67 -0.62 10.51
CA VAL A 244 11.56 -1.82 11.35
C VAL A 244 12.38 -2.96 10.75
N ILE A 245 12.29 -3.20 9.43
CA ILE A 245 13.11 -4.20 8.74
C ILE A 245 14.61 -3.90 8.92
N ASP A 246 15.03 -2.64 8.77
CA ASP A 246 16.42 -2.25 9.01
C ASP A 246 16.89 -2.55 10.44
N VAL A 247 16.05 -2.30 11.47
CA VAL A 247 16.37 -2.61 12.87
C VAL A 247 16.44 -4.12 13.11
N VAL A 248 15.44 -4.86 12.65
CA VAL A 248 15.39 -6.33 12.78
C VAL A 248 16.57 -6.99 12.07
N ALA A 249 17.07 -6.38 10.99
CA ALA A 249 18.23 -6.85 10.24
C ALA A 249 19.59 -6.53 10.90
N ILE A 250 19.70 -5.66 11.91
CA ILE A 250 20.97 -5.47 12.63
C ILE A 250 20.96 -6.13 14.02
N LEU A 251 19.76 -6.36 14.55
CA LEU A 251 19.54 -6.86 15.90
C LEU A 251 20.23 -8.22 16.20
N PRO A 252 20.20 -9.24 15.33
CA PRO A 252 20.79 -10.55 15.63
C PRO A 252 22.28 -10.49 15.95
N TYR A 253 23.04 -9.65 15.23
CA TYR A 253 24.47 -9.46 15.47
C TYR A 253 24.74 -8.83 16.84
N TYR A 254 24.06 -7.74 17.16
CA TYR A 254 24.25 -7.06 18.46
C TYR A 254 23.79 -7.90 19.64
N ILE A 255 22.68 -8.65 19.52
CA ILE A 255 22.25 -9.58 20.58
C ILE A 255 23.30 -10.67 20.78
N THR A 256 23.84 -11.26 19.70
CA THR A 256 24.88 -12.30 19.79
C THR A 256 26.11 -11.76 20.53
N LEU A 257 26.56 -10.55 20.17
CA LEU A 257 27.71 -9.90 20.81
C LEU A 257 27.47 -9.62 22.31
N ILE A 258 26.26 -9.20 22.68
CA ILE A 258 25.87 -9.01 24.09
C ILE A 258 25.87 -10.34 24.85
N VAL A 259 25.26 -11.39 24.29
CA VAL A 259 25.20 -12.73 24.90
C VAL A 259 26.61 -13.30 25.11
N ASP A 260 27.48 -13.18 24.10
CA ASP A 260 28.87 -13.63 24.20
C ASP A 260 29.62 -12.85 25.28
N SER A 261 29.47 -11.52 25.36
CA SER A 261 30.12 -10.69 26.39
C SER A 261 29.69 -11.03 27.82
N LEU A 262 28.41 -11.37 28.03
CA LEU A 262 27.89 -11.76 29.33
C LEU A 262 28.35 -13.16 29.74
N SER A 263 28.55 -14.05 28.77
CA SER A 263 29.04 -15.41 29.03
C SER A 263 30.51 -15.47 29.45
N VAL A 264 31.33 -14.50 29.02
CA VAL A 264 32.77 -14.42 29.36
C VAL A 264 33.01 -13.85 30.78
N GLY A 265 32.07 -13.10 31.34
CA GLY A 265 32.19 -12.46 32.66
C GLY A 265 31.70 -13.29 33.86
N GLY A 266 30.98 -14.39 33.63
CA GLY A 266 30.42 -15.23 34.69
C GLY A 266 31.23 -16.49 34.93
N LYS A 267 31.94 -16.58 36.07
CA LYS A 267 32.43 -17.87 36.59
C LYS A 267 31.26 -18.88 36.59
N PRO A 268 31.47 -20.15 36.21
CA PRO A 268 30.42 -21.16 36.25
C PRO A 268 30.13 -21.50 37.72
N VAL A 269 29.28 -20.70 38.37
CA VAL A 269 28.71 -21.05 39.66
C VAL A 269 27.60 -22.06 39.36
N GLY A 270 27.70 -23.20 40.01
CA GLY A 270 27.09 -24.45 39.59
C GLY A 270 25.57 -24.41 39.40
N SER A 271 25.14 -25.40 38.62
CA SER A 271 23.75 -25.77 38.31
C SER A 271 23.21 -25.23 36.99
N GLY A 272 23.31 -26.07 35.95
CA GLY A 272 22.31 -26.13 34.88
C GLY A 272 22.87 -26.35 33.48
N ASN A 273 23.00 -27.62 33.06
CA ASN A 273 23.01 -27.97 31.62
C ASN A 273 21.91 -27.23 30.84
N ASN A 274 20.77 -27.00 31.52
CA ASN A 274 19.62 -26.26 31.00
C ASN A 274 19.92 -24.79 30.60
N TYR A 275 20.91 -24.09 31.19
CA TYR A 275 21.22 -22.70 30.82
C TYR A 275 22.09 -22.64 29.56
N LEU A 276 23.13 -23.48 29.49
CA LEU A 276 23.97 -23.61 28.30
C LEU A 276 23.17 -24.12 27.08
N GLU A 277 22.26 -25.08 27.27
CA GLU A 277 21.34 -25.54 26.22
C GLU A 277 20.38 -24.44 25.77
N LYS A 278 19.82 -23.65 26.70
CA LYS A 278 18.96 -22.50 26.37
C LYS A 278 19.73 -21.42 25.61
N VAL A 279 20.95 -21.08 26.03
CA VAL A 279 21.80 -20.12 25.30
C VAL A 279 22.14 -20.65 23.91
N GLY A 280 22.46 -21.95 23.77
CA GLY A 280 22.71 -22.58 22.47
C GLY A 280 21.49 -22.57 21.54
N LEU A 281 20.28 -22.79 22.07
CA LEU A 281 19.02 -22.64 21.32
C LEU A 281 18.79 -21.20 20.89
N VAL A 282 19.01 -20.23 21.77
CA VAL A 282 18.89 -18.79 21.47
C VAL A 282 19.86 -18.39 20.36
N LEU A 283 21.14 -18.77 20.45
CA LEU A 283 22.13 -18.50 19.42
C LEU A 283 21.78 -19.16 18.07
N ARG A 284 21.18 -20.36 18.09
CA ARG A 284 20.69 -21.05 16.88
C ARG A 284 19.54 -20.27 16.22
N VAL A 285 18.60 -19.77 17.02
CA VAL A 285 17.51 -18.92 16.53
C VAL A 285 18.05 -17.60 16.00
N LEU A 286 18.94 -16.90 16.72
CA LEU A 286 19.57 -15.66 16.27
C LEU A 286 20.32 -15.83 14.95
N ARG A 287 20.98 -16.98 14.75
CA ARG A 287 21.62 -17.32 13.47
C ARG A 287 20.60 -17.44 12.34
N ALA A 288 19.43 -18.02 12.59
CA ALA A 288 18.34 -18.08 11.61
C ALA A 288 17.72 -16.69 11.33
N LEU A 289 17.62 -15.81 12.34
CA LEU A 289 17.11 -14.44 12.15
C LEU A 289 17.97 -13.61 11.17
N ARG A 290 19.21 -14.02 10.87
CA ARG A 290 20.04 -13.36 9.84
C ARG A 290 19.39 -13.40 8.44
N ILE A 291 18.42 -14.30 8.19
CA ILE A 291 17.60 -14.28 6.97
C ILE A 291 16.91 -12.92 6.76
N PHE A 292 16.59 -12.19 7.85
CA PHE A 292 16.00 -10.86 7.76
C PHE A 292 16.92 -9.83 7.09
N TYR A 293 18.22 -10.10 6.97
CA TYR A 293 19.17 -9.21 6.30
C TYR A 293 18.80 -9.08 4.82
N VAL A 294 18.33 -10.18 4.20
CA VAL A 294 17.87 -10.21 2.80
C VAL A 294 16.64 -9.33 2.61
N MET A 295 15.78 -9.19 3.62
CA MET A 295 14.59 -8.33 3.54
C MET A 295 14.94 -6.86 3.34
N ARG A 296 16.17 -6.41 3.63
CA ARG A 296 16.63 -5.04 3.30
C ARG A 296 16.64 -4.77 1.80
N LEU A 297 16.68 -5.81 0.95
CA LEU A 297 16.52 -5.68 -0.49
C LEU A 297 15.19 -4.99 -0.86
N ALA A 298 14.16 -5.12 -0.01
CA ALA A 298 12.88 -4.42 -0.21
C ALA A 298 13.07 -2.90 -0.33
N ARG A 299 14.00 -2.29 0.40
CA ARG A 299 14.28 -0.85 0.30
C ARG A 299 14.87 -0.45 -1.05
N HIS A 300 15.57 -1.36 -1.71
CA HIS A 300 16.26 -1.12 -2.98
C HIS A 300 15.45 -1.61 -4.19
N SER A 301 14.41 -2.42 -3.97
CA SER A 301 13.56 -2.97 -5.01
C SER A 301 12.17 -2.35 -4.95
N LEU A 302 11.86 -1.53 -5.95
CA LEU A 302 10.51 -1.01 -6.18
C LEU A 302 9.48 -2.13 -6.28
N GLY A 303 9.85 -3.26 -6.90
CA GLY A 303 8.99 -4.43 -7.05
C GLY A 303 8.58 -5.03 -5.70
N LEU A 304 9.51 -5.16 -4.76
CA LEU A 304 9.21 -5.66 -3.40
C LEU A 304 8.38 -4.67 -2.58
N GLN A 305 8.61 -3.37 -2.74
CA GLN A 305 7.78 -2.34 -2.08
C GLN A 305 6.35 -2.39 -2.60
N THR A 306 6.20 -2.51 -3.92
CA THR A 306 4.90 -2.69 -4.58
C THR A 306 4.22 -3.95 -4.07
N LEU A 307 4.95 -5.08 -4.03
CA LEU A 307 4.44 -6.35 -3.50
C LEU A 307 3.94 -6.21 -2.06
N GLY A 308 4.70 -5.53 -1.20
CA GLY A 308 4.29 -5.28 0.19
C GLY A 308 3.02 -4.42 0.29
N LEU A 309 2.93 -3.36 -0.51
CA LEU A 309 1.75 -2.51 -0.59
C LEU A 309 0.52 -3.28 -1.11
N THR A 310 0.73 -4.15 -2.09
CA THR A 310 -0.35 -4.95 -2.67
C THR A 310 -0.83 -6.02 -1.69
N VAL A 311 0.07 -6.69 -0.97
CA VAL A 311 -0.31 -7.62 0.10
C VAL A 311 -1.15 -6.91 1.14
N ARG A 312 -0.74 -5.70 1.54
CA ARG A 312 -1.50 -4.89 2.48
C ARG A 312 -2.90 -4.56 1.95
N ARG A 313 -3.02 -4.07 0.72
CA ARG A 313 -4.30 -3.73 0.07
C ARG A 313 -5.19 -4.98 -0.12
N CYS A 314 -4.58 -6.12 -0.40
CA CYS A 314 -5.24 -7.41 -0.60
C CYS A 314 -5.41 -8.23 0.70
N THR A 315 -5.16 -7.68 1.89
CA THR A 315 -5.21 -8.44 3.16
C THR A 315 -6.55 -9.15 3.35
N ARG A 316 -7.67 -8.50 2.96
CA ARG A 316 -9.00 -9.12 3.00
C ARG A 316 -9.11 -10.31 2.05
N GLU A 317 -8.55 -10.21 0.85
CA GLU A 317 -8.61 -11.26 -0.18
C GLU A 317 -7.71 -12.45 0.18
N PHE A 318 -6.50 -12.17 0.69
CA PHE A 318 -5.62 -13.18 1.28
C PHE A 318 -6.26 -13.86 2.49
N GLY A 319 -6.95 -13.09 3.34
CA GLY A 319 -7.69 -13.65 4.48
C GLY A 319 -8.82 -14.58 4.04
N LEU A 320 -9.57 -14.22 2.99
CA LEU A 320 -10.61 -15.09 2.40
C LEU A 320 -10.00 -16.34 1.76
N LEU A 321 -8.88 -16.22 1.06
CA LEU A 321 -8.16 -17.36 0.49
C LEU A 321 -7.74 -18.37 1.58
N LEU A 322 -7.11 -17.88 2.65
CA LEU A 322 -6.70 -18.71 3.77
C LEU A 322 -7.90 -19.35 4.47
N LEU A 323 -8.99 -18.60 4.65
CA LEU A 323 -10.23 -19.13 5.23
C LEU A 323 -10.81 -20.28 4.41
N PHE A 324 -10.91 -20.12 3.08
CA PHE A 324 -11.42 -21.19 2.21
C PHE A 324 -10.49 -22.41 2.20
N LEU A 325 -9.18 -22.21 2.22
CA LEU A 325 -8.22 -23.30 2.35
C LEU A 325 -8.41 -24.04 3.68
N CYS A 326 -8.56 -23.32 4.80
CA CYS A 326 -8.81 -23.92 6.12
C CYS A 326 -10.11 -24.72 6.16
N VAL A 327 -11.20 -24.19 5.62
CA VAL A 327 -12.49 -24.90 5.55
C VAL A 327 -12.35 -26.16 4.71
N ALA A 328 -11.71 -26.07 3.54
CA ALA A 328 -11.54 -27.22 2.66
C ALA A 328 -10.63 -28.30 3.28
N MET A 329 -9.54 -27.92 3.95
CA MET A 329 -8.72 -28.86 4.73
C MET A 329 -9.53 -29.57 5.82
N ALA A 330 -10.32 -28.82 6.58
CA ALA A 330 -11.18 -29.37 7.63
C ALA A 330 -12.26 -30.34 7.08
N LEU A 331 -12.66 -30.20 5.82
CA LEU A 331 -13.63 -31.08 5.16
C LEU A 331 -12.98 -32.30 4.49
N PHE A 332 -11.95 -32.10 3.65
CA PHE A 332 -11.38 -33.18 2.83
C PHE A 332 -10.43 -34.09 3.61
N SER A 333 -9.74 -33.59 4.65
CA SER A 333 -8.80 -34.40 5.42
C SER A 333 -9.48 -35.51 6.25
N PRO A 334 -10.61 -35.27 6.95
CA PRO A 334 -11.36 -36.37 7.58
C PRO A 334 -11.94 -37.36 6.56
N LEU A 335 -12.39 -36.88 5.39
CA LEU A 335 -12.99 -37.74 4.36
C LEU A 335 -11.97 -38.71 3.76
N VAL A 336 -10.76 -38.24 3.42
CA VAL A 336 -9.70 -39.13 2.91
C VAL A 336 -9.21 -40.07 4.00
N PHE A 337 -9.10 -39.58 5.25
CA PHE A 337 -8.70 -40.39 6.39
C PHE A 337 -9.67 -41.56 6.58
N LEU A 338 -10.98 -41.30 6.58
CA LEU A 338 -12.01 -42.34 6.73
C LEU A 338 -11.99 -43.32 5.55
N ALA A 339 -11.86 -42.82 4.32
CA ALA A 339 -11.82 -43.67 3.13
C ALA A 339 -10.61 -44.62 3.14
N GLU A 340 -9.45 -44.14 3.57
CA GLU A 340 -8.23 -44.94 3.63
C GLU A 340 -8.12 -45.77 4.92
N SER A 341 -8.71 -45.35 6.04
CA SER A 341 -8.67 -46.12 7.29
C SER A 341 -9.52 -47.39 7.22
N GLU A 342 -10.65 -47.34 6.52
CA GLU A 342 -11.61 -48.44 6.42
C GLU A 342 -11.29 -49.39 5.24
N LEU A 343 -10.73 -48.88 4.13
CA LEU A 343 -10.50 -49.65 2.89
C LEU A 343 -9.03 -49.71 2.42
N GLY A 344 -8.10 -49.01 3.09
CA GLY A 344 -6.70 -48.92 2.68
C GLY A 344 -5.82 -50.03 3.29
N ALA A 345 -4.98 -50.66 2.47
CA ALA A 345 -4.04 -51.71 2.90
C ALA A 345 -2.73 -51.17 3.53
N LYS A 346 -2.48 -49.85 3.48
CA LYS A 346 -1.31 -49.17 4.08
C LYS A 346 -1.75 -47.94 4.86
N GLN A 347 -1.37 -47.86 6.13
CA GLN A 347 -1.66 -46.70 7.01
C GLN A 347 -0.70 -45.53 6.75
N GLU A 348 -0.64 -45.00 5.52
CA GLU A 348 0.04 -43.71 5.26
C GLU A 348 -0.72 -42.56 5.97
N PHE A 349 -2.05 -42.68 6.09
CA PHE A 349 -2.93 -41.75 6.79
C PHE A 349 -3.11 -42.16 8.27
N THR A 350 -2.19 -41.73 9.14
CA THR A 350 -2.19 -42.12 10.57
C THR A 350 -3.17 -41.32 11.43
N SER A 351 -3.46 -40.07 11.06
CA SER A 351 -4.33 -39.18 11.82
C SER A 351 -4.96 -38.10 10.94
N ILE A 352 -6.06 -37.50 11.40
CA ILE A 352 -6.71 -36.37 10.71
C ILE A 352 -5.73 -35.18 10.57
N PRO A 353 -4.98 -34.76 11.61
CA PRO A 353 -3.98 -33.70 11.45
C PRO A 353 -2.86 -34.05 10.48
N GLY A 354 -2.42 -35.31 10.44
CA GLY A 354 -1.47 -35.79 9.42
C GLY A 354 -2.05 -35.68 8.01
N SER A 355 -3.36 -35.90 7.85
CA SER A 355 -4.08 -35.78 6.58
C SER A 355 -4.27 -34.32 6.11
N TYR A 356 -4.05 -33.32 6.98
CA TYR A 356 -4.01 -31.92 6.56
C TYR A 356 -2.82 -31.64 5.63
N TRP A 357 -1.66 -32.26 5.89
CA TRP A 357 -0.49 -32.12 5.02
C TRP A 357 -0.82 -32.56 3.60
N TRP A 358 -1.41 -33.75 3.44
CA TRP A 358 -1.88 -34.24 2.15
C TRP A 358 -2.91 -33.30 1.48
N ALA A 359 -3.88 -32.78 2.25
CA ALA A 359 -4.89 -31.88 1.69
C ALA A 359 -4.29 -30.56 1.19
N VAL A 360 -3.37 -29.96 1.95
CA VAL A 360 -2.66 -28.73 1.53
C VAL A 360 -1.92 -28.95 0.22
N ILE A 361 -1.07 -29.98 0.15
CA ILE A 361 -0.21 -30.22 -1.04
C ILE A 361 -1.03 -30.61 -2.26
N SER A 362 -2.17 -31.30 -2.07
CA SER A 362 -3.07 -31.70 -3.16
C SER A 362 -3.88 -30.51 -3.67
N MET A 363 -4.47 -29.71 -2.78
CA MET A 363 -5.26 -28.53 -3.13
C MET A 363 -4.42 -27.41 -3.76
N THR A 364 -3.17 -27.27 -3.33
CA THR A 364 -2.19 -26.33 -3.90
C THR A 364 -1.52 -26.88 -5.17
N THR A 365 -1.89 -28.09 -5.62
CA THR A 365 -1.33 -28.76 -6.81
C THR A 365 0.17 -29.02 -6.77
N VAL A 366 0.78 -29.05 -5.56
CA VAL A 366 2.21 -29.37 -5.37
C VAL A 366 2.45 -30.86 -5.51
N GLY A 367 1.69 -31.69 -4.78
CA GLY A 367 1.68 -33.15 -4.94
C GLY A 367 3.05 -33.84 -4.82
N TYR A 368 3.73 -33.74 -3.67
CA TYR A 368 5.02 -34.41 -3.44
C TYR A 368 4.98 -35.94 -3.62
N GLY A 369 3.82 -36.56 -3.44
CA GLY A 369 3.63 -38.01 -3.61
C GLY A 369 4.09 -38.86 -2.42
N ASP A 370 4.37 -38.22 -1.28
CA ASP A 370 4.74 -38.85 -0.01
C ASP A 370 3.55 -39.50 0.71
N MET A 371 2.33 -39.01 0.46
CA MET A 371 1.06 -39.60 0.90
C MET A 371 0.10 -39.66 -0.29
N VAL A 372 -0.46 -40.84 -0.59
CA VAL A 372 -1.39 -40.99 -1.73
C VAL A 372 -2.54 -41.95 -1.37
N PRO A 373 -3.81 -41.54 -1.53
CA PRO A 373 -4.93 -42.43 -1.29
C PRO A 373 -4.96 -43.54 -2.34
N ARG A 374 -5.06 -44.79 -1.90
CA ARG A 374 -5.03 -45.98 -2.77
C ARG A 374 -6.40 -46.63 -2.92
N SER A 375 -7.30 -46.40 -1.98
CA SER A 375 -8.66 -46.92 -2.05
C SER A 375 -9.46 -46.18 -3.13
N ILE A 376 -10.43 -46.87 -3.76
CA ILE A 376 -11.36 -46.27 -4.71
C ILE A 376 -12.10 -45.06 -4.09
N PRO A 377 -12.71 -45.14 -2.89
CA PRO A 377 -13.35 -43.97 -2.28
C PRO A 377 -12.35 -42.84 -1.98
N GLY A 378 -11.12 -43.17 -1.56
CA GLY A 378 -10.07 -42.19 -1.33
C GLY A 378 -9.65 -41.46 -2.61
N GLN A 379 -9.60 -42.16 -3.74
CA GLN A 379 -9.34 -41.56 -5.06
C GLN A 379 -10.48 -40.63 -5.51
N VAL A 380 -11.75 -40.97 -5.22
CA VAL A 380 -12.89 -40.07 -5.49
C VAL A 380 -12.79 -38.81 -4.64
N VAL A 381 -12.46 -38.95 -3.34
CA VAL A 381 -12.22 -37.80 -2.45
C VAL A 381 -11.05 -36.96 -2.96
N ALA A 382 -9.96 -37.58 -3.39
CA ALA A 382 -8.81 -36.89 -3.98
C ALA A 382 -9.16 -36.10 -5.23
N LEU A 383 -9.94 -36.70 -6.15
CA LEU A 383 -10.40 -35.99 -7.34
C LEU A 383 -11.25 -34.76 -6.96
N SER A 384 -12.16 -34.92 -6.00
CA SER A 384 -13.00 -33.82 -5.53
C SER A 384 -12.21 -32.71 -4.83
N SER A 385 -11.18 -33.06 -4.04
CA SER A 385 -10.35 -32.10 -3.31
C SER A 385 -9.45 -31.29 -4.25
N ILE A 386 -8.86 -31.94 -5.25
CA ILE A 386 -8.03 -31.28 -6.27
C ILE A 386 -8.88 -30.31 -7.10
N LEU A 387 -10.05 -30.75 -7.57
CA LEU A 387 -10.97 -29.90 -8.35
C LEU A 387 -11.43 -28.70 -7.52
N SER A 388 -11.81 -28.92 -6.27
CA SER A 388 -12.19 -27.84 -5.35
C SER A 388 -11.02 -26.89 -5.09
N GLY A 389 -9.79 -27.39 -4.93
CA GLY A 389 -8.60 -26.58 -4.69
C GLY A 389 -8.29 -25.62 -5.84
N ILE A 390 -8.34 -26.11 -7.08
CA ILE A 390 -8.14 -25.30 -8.29
C ILE A 390 -9.18 -24.16 -8.36
N LEU A 391 -10.46 -24.47 -8.12
CA LEU A 391 -11.54 -23.49 -8.15
C LEU A 391 -11.40 -22.43 -7.04
N LEU A 392 -11.07 -22.86 -5.82
CA LEU A 392 -10.92 -21.97 -4.67
C LEU A 392 -9.71 -21.04 -4.80
N MET A 393 -8.60 -21.52 -5.37
CA MET A 393 -7.39 -20.73 -5.58
C MET A 393 -7.54 -19.72 -6.72
N ALA A 394 -8.31 -20.03 -7.77
CA ALA A 394 -8.42 -19.18 -8.96
C ALA A 394 -9.00 -17.78 -8.66
N PHE A 395 -10.01 -17.68 -7.80
CA PHE A 395 -10.70 -16.41 -7.55
C PHE A 395 -9.84 -15.38 -6.79
N PRO A 396 -9.21 -15.71 -5.63
CA PRO A 396 -8.37 -14.74 -4.93
C PRO A 396 -7.10 -14.39 -5.71
N VAL A 397 -6.49 -15.35 -6.42
CA VAL A 397 -5.28 -15.11 -7.23
C VAL A 397 -5.54 -14.08 -8.32
N THR A 398 -6.67 -14.15 -9.02
CA THR A 398 -7.03 -13.15 -10.05
C THR A 398 -7.28 -11.77 -9.44
N SER A 399 -7.95 -11.67 -8.30
CA SER A 399 -8.14 -10.39 -7.59
C SER A 399 -6.82 -9.78 -7.13
N ILE A 400 -5.93 -10.58 -6.53
CA ILE A 400 -4.59 -10.15 -6.10
C ILE A 400 -3.79 -9.66 -7.31
N PHE A 401 -3.83 -10.37 -8.43
CA PHE A 401 -3.15 -9.98 -9.66
C PHE A 401 -3.65 -8.63 -10.19
N HIS A 402 -4.97 -8.41 -10.23
CA HIS A 402 -5.53 -7.13 -10.66
C HIS A 402 -5.11 -5.97 -9.75
N THR A 403 -5.14 -6.17 -8.43
CA THR A 403 -4.71 -5.16 -7.47
C THR A 403 -3.21 -4.89 -7.55
N PHE A 404 -2.40 -5.93 -7.81
CA PHE A 404 -0.97 -5.78 -8.08
C PHE A 404 -0.71 -4.97 -9.34
N SER A 405 -1.35 -5.31 -10.45
CA SER A 405 -1.21 -4.60 -11.72
C SER A 405 -1.57 -3.12 -11.59
N ARG A 406 -2.70 -2.81 -10.92
CA ARG A 406 -3.11 -1.43 -10.67
C ARG A 406 -2.10 -0.67 -9.81
N SER A 407 -1.68 -1.25 -8.69
CA SER A 407 -0.73 -0.60 -7.77
C SER A 407 0.64 -0.38 -8.42
N TYR A 408 1.05 -1.28 -9.32
CA TYR A 408 2.29 -1.14 -10.09
C TYR A 408 2.22 0.01 -11.10
N VAL A 409 1.10 0.16 -11.81
CA VAL A 409 0.90 1.27 -12.76
C VAL A 409 0.85 2.62 -12.03
N GLU A 410 0.08 2.72 -10.93
CA GLU A 410 0.00 3.92 -10.09
C GLU A 410 1.41 4.36 -9.64
N LEU A 411 2.20 3.44 -9.09
CA LEU A 411 3.54 3.76 -8.59
C LEU A 411 4.50 4.17 -9.72
N LYS A 412 4.38 3.56 -10.90
CA LYS A 412 5.18 3.91 -12.08
C LYS A 412 4.82 5.28 -12.64
N GLU A 413 3.55 5.68 -12.57
CA GLU A 413 3.09 7.01 -12.96
C GLU A 413 3.58 8.08 -11.98
N ASP A 414 3.51 7.82 -10.67
CA ASP A 414 4.05 8.71 -9.63
C ASP A 414 5.55 8.97 -9.85
N LEU A 415 6.32 7.92 -10.15
CA LEU A 415 7.74 7.99 -10.50
C LEU A 415 8.03 8.80 -11.78
N ARG A 416 7.06 8.88 -12.71
CA ARG A 416 7.21 9.58 -13.99
C ARG A 416 6.76 11.03 -13.92
N SER A 417 5.96 11.39 -12.93
CA SER A 417 5.50 12.77 -12.71
C SER A 417 6.66 13.64 -12.19
N PRO A 418 7.04 14.73 -12.89
CA PRO A 418 8.18 15.56 -12.49
C PRO A 418 7.92 16.44 -11.24
N PHE A 419 6.74 16.32 -10.60
CA PHE A 419 6.34 17.17 -9.47
C PHE A 419 6.43 16.48 -8.09
N SER A 420 6.72 15.17 -8.01
CA SER A 420 6.62 14.39 -6.76
C SER A 420 7.95 13.85 -6.23
N ILE A 421 9.09 14.46 -6.59
CA ILE A 421 10.44 13.95 -6.23
C ILE A 421 10.79 14.08 -4.72
N ASN A 422 9.91 14.61 -3.87
CA ASN A 422 10.21 14.77 -2.44
C ASN A 422 9.44 13.87 -1.45
N ASP A 423 8.54 12.97 -1.91
CA ASP A 423 7.65 12.21 -1.00
C ASP A 423 7.91 10.70 -0.92
N SER A 424 9.00 10.20 -1.50
CA SER A 424 9.35 8.77 -1.56
C SER A 424 9.59 8.10 -0.19
N THR A 425 9.57 8.84 0.92
CA THR A 425 9.80 8.31 2.28
C THR A 425 8.57 8.28 3.18
N GLY A 426 7.42 8.82 2.74
CA GLY A 426 6.18 8.89 3.54
C GLY A 426 5.23 7.69 3.41
N PHE A 427 5.35 6.89 2.35
CA PHE A 427 4.26 6.03 1.86
C PHE A 427 3.97 4.75 2.67
N LEU A 428 4.65 4.52 3.80
CA LEU A 428 4.52 3.28 4.57
C LEU A 428 4.02 3.45 6.01
N ASN A 429 3.61 4.65 6.41
CA ASN A 429 2.91 4.87 7.68
C ASN A 429 1.40 4.81 7.47
N PHE A 430 0.84 3.62 7.53
CA PHE A 430 -0.56 3.46 7.95
C PHE A 430 -0.59 2.42 9.07
N THR A 431 -0.71 2.87 10.30
CA THR A 431 -1.25 2.08 11.40
C THR A 431 -2.65 2.61 11.62
N GLU A 432 -3.68 1.89 11.19
CA GLU A 432 -5.04 2.13 11.66
C GLU A 432 -5.18 1.42 13.01
N GLU A 433 -5.28 2.19 14.09
CA GLU A 433 -6.16 1.76 15.18
C GLU A 433 -7.60 2.09 14.78
N PRO A 434 -8.57 1.20 15.04
CA PRO A 434 -9.98 1.52 14.82
C PRO A 434 -10.37 2.67 15.76
N PRO A 435 -11.20 3.64 15.30
CA PRO A 435 -11.67 4.70 16.18
C PRO A 435 -12.50 4.09 17.31
N ARG A 436 -12.03 4.25 18.55
CA ARG A 436 -12.87 4.05 19.74
C ARG A 436 -14.05 5.02 19.65
N SER A 437 -15.24 4.47 19.60
CA SER A 437 -16.51 5.20 19.64
C SER A 437 -16.70 5.86 21.01
N ASP A 438 -16.25 7.11 21.17
CA ASP A 438 -16.63 7.94 22.30
C ASP A 438 -18.02 8.54 22.04
N PHE A 439 -19.05 7.76 22.37
CA PHE A 439 -20.44 8.19 22.38
C PHE A 439 -20.67 9.11 23.59
N LYS A 440 -20.31 10.40 23.48
CA LYS A 440 -20.77 11.42 24.44
C LYS A 440 -22.15 11.92 24.00
N GLY A 441 -23.17 11.37 24.66
CA GLY A 441 -24.57 11.77 24.53
C GLY A 441 -24.75 13.26 24.73
N ARG A 442 -25.34 13.91 23.72
CA ARG A 442 -25.78 15.30 23.77
C ARG A 442 -27.10 15.34 24.54
N ARG A 443 -27.06 15.77 25.80
CA ARG A 443 -28.25 16.02 26.62
C ARG A 443 -28.98 17.24 26.05
N TYR A 444 -30.24 17.08 25.67
CA TYR A 444 -31.16 18.19 25.44
C TYR A 444 -31.44 18.88 26.78
N ASN A 445 -31.20 20.18 26.86
CA ASN A 445 -31.75 21.02 27.92
C ASN A 445 -32.99 21.73 27.38
N THR A 446 -34.13 21.37 27.95
CA THR A 446 -35.38 22.14 28.00
C THR A 446 -35.30 23.19 29.12
N HIS A 447 -36.09 24.25 29.00
CA HIS A 447 -36.24 25.46 29.85
C HIS A 447 -35.26 26.58 29.47
N ASP A 448 -35.65 27.78 29.05
CA ASP A 448 -36.93 28.53 29.16
C ASP A 448 -37.32 29.23 27.84
#